data_AF-A0A7C2ZPZ4-F1
#
_entry.id   AF-A0A7C2ZPZ4-F1
#
_cell.length_a   1.000
_cell.length_b   1.000
_cell.length_c   1.000
_cell.angle_alpha   90.00
_cell.angle_beta   90.00
_cell.angle_gamma   90.00
#
_symmetry.space_group_name_H-M   'P 1'
#
loop_
_entity.id
_entity.type
_entity.pdbx_description
1 polymer ?
#
loop_
_entity_poly.entity_id
_entity_poly.type
_entity_poly.pdbx_seq_one_letter_code
_entity_poly.pdbx_strand_id
1 'polypeptide(L)'
;MEPEWRVLEEDERAEELSKAMGLPPVFGQLLINRGVQSEAEAERFLYPSLGNLSDPFLMKGMEEGVERMVKAILSGEGVTVFG
;
A
#
# COMPACT_ATOMS: atom_id res chain seq x y z
N MET A 1 -12.82 -26.66 10.74
CA MET A 1 -11.35 -26.52 10.74
C MET A 1 -11.00 -25.52 11.81
N GLU A 2 -10.15 -25.89 12.75
CA GLU A 2 -9.63 -24.95 13.75
C GLU A 2 -8.49 -24.13 13.13
N PRO A 3 -8.35 -22.84 13.50
CA PRO A 3 -7.25 -22.02 13.02
C PRO A 3 -5.91 -22.52 13.59
N GLU A 4 -4.94 -22.78 12.72
CA GLU A 4 -3.58 -23.16 13.08
C GLU A 4 -2.68 -21.92 13.09
N TRP A 5 -2.06 -21.62 14.23
CA TRP A 5 -1.07 -20.55 14.33
C TRP A 5 0.28 -21.04 13.78
N ARG A 6 0.86 -20.28 12.86
CA ARG A 6 2.18 -20.56 12.29
C ARG A 6 3.08 -19.36 12.44
N VAL A 7 4.28 -19.60 12.96
CA VAL A 7 5.37 -18.62 12.99
C VAL A 7 6.21 -18.85 11.74
N LEU A 8 6.48 -17.79 10.99
CA LEU A 8 7.35 -17.85 9.82
C LEU A 8 8.80 -17.96 10.26
N GLU A 9 9.59 -18.75 9.53
CA GLU A 9 11.02 -18.92 9.79
C GLU A 9 11.78 -17.60 9.60
N GLU A 10 12.88 -17.47 10.34
CA GLU A 10 13.75 -16.31 10.23
C GLU A 10 14.44 -16.29 8.86
N ASP A 11 14.45 -15.12 8.22
CA ASP A 11 15.12 -14.90 6.95
C ASP A 11 16.44 -14.18 7.20
N GLU A 12 17.54 -14.70 6.64
CA GLU A 12 18.88 -14.15 6.81
C GLU A 12 18.98 -12.67 6.37
N ARG A 13 18.12 -12.26 5.42
CA ARG A 13 18.06 -10.86 4.92
C ARG A 13 17.43 -9.91 5.94
N ALA A 14 16.75 -10.42 6.97
CA ALA A 14 16.06 -9.59 7.96
C ALA A 14 17.04 -8.69 8.71
N GLU A 15 18.19 -9.23 9.10
CA GLU A 15 19.21 -8.46 9.81
C GLU A 15 19.78 -7.35 8.92
N GLU A 16 20.09 -7.66 7.67
CA GLU A 16 20.60 -6.69 6.69
C GLU A 16 19.61 -5.56 6.44
N LEU A 17 18.34 -5.90 6.18
CA LEU A 17 17.28 -4.92 5.95
C LEU A 17 17.04 -4.03 7.17
N SER A 18 17.06 -4.61 8.38
CA SER A 18 16.89 -3.84 9.62
C SER A 18 18.03 -2.84 9.83
N LYS A 19 19.29 -3.24 9.57
CA LYS A 19 20.46 -2.37 9.66
C LYS A 19 20.43 -1.25 8.64
N ALA A 20 20.12 -1.56 7.38
CA ALA A 20 20.01 -0.56 6.32
C ALA A 20 18.96 0.51 6.66
N MET A 21 17.81 0.09 7.20
CA MET A 21 16.74 0.99 7.61
C MET A 21 16.96 1.67 8.97
N GLY A 22 18.02 1.33 9.72
CA GLY A 22 18.24 1.83 11.08
C GLY A 22 17.16 1.39 12.08
N LEU A 23 16.56 0.22 11.89
CA LEU A 23 15.46 -0.33 12.69
C LEU A 23 15.92 -1.49 13.59
N PRO A 24 15.19 -1.79 14.67
CA PRO A 24 15.41 -3.02 15.44
C PRO A 24 15.25 -4.30 14.58
N PRO A 25 16.01 -5.39 14.86
CA PRO A 25 16.04 -6.60 14.02
C PRO A 25 14.68 -7.23 13.72
N VAL A 26 13.76 -7.19 14.69
CA VAL A 26 12.40 -7.72 14.53
C VAL A 26 11.63 -7.07 13.38
N PHE A 27 11.91 -5.79 13.07
CA PHE A 27 11.26 -5.11 11.95
C PHE A 27 11.71 -5.65 10.61
N GLY A 28 12.98 -6.05 10.46
CA GLY A 28 13.46 -6.70 9.23
C GLY A 28 12.67 -7.96 8.92
N GLN A 29 12.46 -8.83 9.91
CA GLN A 29 11.67 -10.05 9.74
C GLN A 29 10.21 -9.73 9.42
N LEU A 30 9.62 -8.74 10.09
CA LEU A 30 8.22 -8.36 9.86
C LEU A 30 7.98 -7.75 8.47
N LEU A 31 8.99 -7.09 7.90
CA LEU A 31 8.96 -6.54 6.54
C LEU A 31 9.08 -7.68 5.51
N ILE A 32 10.01 -8.60 5.70
CA ILE A 32 10.18 -9.77 4.82
C ILE A 32 8.92 -10.64 4.82
N ASN A 33 8.32 -10.88 5.99
CA ASN A 33 7.05 -11.60 6.12
C ASN A 33 5.89 -10.91 5.37
N ARG A 34 6.00 -9.60 5.10
CA ARG A 34 5.05 -8.82 4.29
C ARG A 34 5.43 -8.74 2.81
N GLY A 35 6.49 -9.43 2.38
CA GLY A 35 7.01 -9.39 1.02
C GLY A 35 7.82 -8.14 0.69
N VAL A 36 8.22 -7.35 1.69
CA VAL A 36 9.08 -6.18 1.54
C VAL A 36 10.52 -6.64 1.75
N GLN A 37 11.31 -6.71 0.68
CA GLN A 37 12.60 -7.41 0.66
C GLN A 37 13.80 -6.50 0.37
N SER A 38 13.56 -5.22 0.06
CA SER A 38 14.62 -4.25 -0.20
C SER A 38 14.46 -2.97 0.63
N GLU A 39 15.56 -2.24 0.79
CA GLU A 39 15.56 -0.92 1.46
C GLU A 39 14.58 0.05 0.78
N ALA A 40 14.58 0.12 -0.55
CA ALA A 40 13.65 0.98 -1.30
C ALA A 40 12.18 0.59 -1.11
N GLU A 41 11.87 -0.71 -1.07
CA GLU A 41 10.52 -1.17 -0.74
C GLU A 41 10.15 -0.86 0.71
N ALA A 42 11.09 -1.00 1.65
CA ALA A 42 10.87 -0.71 3.06
C ALA A 42 10.65 0.79 3.30
N GLU A 43 11.42 1.66 2.64
CA GLU A 43 11.22 3.10 2.67
C GLU A 43 9.84 3.47 2.14
N ARG A 44 9.46 2.95 0.95
CA ARG A 44 8.14 3.19 0.36
C ARG A 44 7.00 2.65 1.23
N PHE A 45 7.21 1.54 1.94
CA PHE A 45 6.20 0.92 2.79
C PHE A 45 6.00 1.67 4.11
N LEU A 46 7.09 2.06 4.77
CA LEU A 46 7.05 2.72 6.08
C LEU A 46 6.78 4.22 5.98
N TYR A 47 7.22 4.86 4.88
CA TYR A 47 7.10 6.29 4.64
C TYR A 47 6.42 6.57 3.29
N PRO A 48 5.16 6.13 3.10
CA PRO A 48 4.47 6.33 1.83
C PRO A 48 4.23 7.82 1.57
N SER A 49 4.40 8.24 0.32
CA SER A 49 4.06 9.58 -0.16
C SER A 49 2.94 9.53 -1.19
N LEU A 50 2.28 10.66 -1.44
CA LEU A 50 1.26 10.78 -2.50
C LEU A 50 1.83 10.43 -3.89
N GLY A 51 3.13 10.67 -4.12
CA GLY A 51 3.81 10.28 -5.35
C GLY A 51 3.96 8.76 -5.53
N ASN A 52 3.70 7.96 -4.49
CA ASN A 52 3.75 6.51 -4.55
C ASN A 52 2.39 5.85 -4.82
N LEU A 53 1.32 6.64 -4.94
CA LEU A 53 -0.01 6.16 -5.31
C LEU A 53 -0.02 5.66 -6.75
N SER A 54 -0.71 4.56 -6.99
CA SER A 54 -1.01 4.09 -8.34
C SER A 54 -1.87 5.10 -9.08
N ASP A 55 -1.75 5.12 -10.41
CA ASP A 55 -2.65 5.91 -11.26
C ASP A 55 -4.11 5.54 -10.96
N PRO A 56 -4.96 6.49 -10.52
CA PRO A 56 -6.37 6.25 -10.25
C PRO A 56 -7.12 5.69 -11.47
N PHE A 57 -6.70 6.00 -12.69
CA PHE A 57 -7.34 5.48 -13.92
C PHE A 57 -7.16 3.97 -14.11
N LEU A 58 -6.28 3.32 -13.32
CA LEU A 58 -6.20 1.86 -13.25
C LEU A 58 -7.36 1.24 -12.46
N MET A 59 -8.10 2.03 -11.67
CA MET A 59 -9.28 1.55 -10.97
C MET A 59 -10.41 1.30 -11.95
N LYS A 60 -11.09 0.16 -11.80
CA LYS A 60 -12.24 -0.19 -12.63
C LYS A 60 -13.32 0.90 -12.55
N GLY A 61 -13.72 1.43 -13.70
CA GLY A 61 -14.78 2.43 -13.79
C GLY A 61 -14.35 3.87 -13.50
N MET A 62 -13.04 4.13 -13.33
CA MET A 62 -12.56 5.46 -12.98
C MET A 62 -12.83 6.48 -14.10
N GLU A 63 -12.56 6.11 -15.35
CA GLU A 63 -12.76 6.99 -16.50
C GLU A 63 -14.23 7.41 -16.62
N GLU A 64 -15.15 6.44 -16.59
CA GLU A 64 -16.59 6.70 -16.65
C GLU A 64 -17.09 7.48 -15.42
N GLY A 65 -16.51 7.24 -14.24
CA GLY A 65 -16.82 7.98 -13.02
C GLY A 65 -16.44 9.45 -13.12
N VAL A 66 -15.24 9.74 -13.64
CA VAL A 66 -14.77 11.10 -13.89
C VAL A 66 -15.65 11.79 -14.91
N GLU A 67 -15.94 11.16 -16.04
CA GLU A 67 -16.83 11.72 -17.08
C GLU A 67 -18.21 12.06 -16.53
N ARG A 68 -18.81 11.14 -15.74
CA ARG A 68 -20.11 11.35 -15.10
C ARG A 68 -20.09 12.54 -14.15
N MET A 69 -19.02 12.69 -13.38
CA MET A 69 -18.86 13.77 -12.41
C MET A 69 -18.67 15.13 -13.09
N VAL A 70 -17.82 15.18 -14.12
CA VAL A 70 -17.62 16.38 -14.94
C VAL A 70 -18.94 16.82 -15.58
N LYS A 71 -19.73 15.89 -16.11
CA LYS A 71 -21.06 16.19 -16.66
C LYS A 71 -22.01 16.79 -15.61
N ALA A 72 -22.05 16.24 -14.39
CA ALA A 72 -22.88 16.78 -13.31
C ALA A 72 -22.52 18.23 -12.99
N ILE A 73 -21.22 18.52 -12.86
CA ILE A 73 -20.70 19.86 -12.58
C ILE A 73 -21.10 20.84 -13.69
N LEU A 74 -20.88 20.47 -14.96
CA LEU A 74 -21.20 21.32 -16.11
C LEU A 74 -22.70 21.55 -16.28
N SER A 75 -23.52 20.59 -15.85
CA SER A 75 -24.99 20.65 -15.96
C SER A 75 -25.66 21.26 -14.72
N GLY A 76 -24.88 21.61 -13.68
CA GLY A 76 -25.40 22.11 -12.41
C GLY A 76 -26.24 21.10 -11.64
N GLU A 77 -25.98 19.80 -11.82
CA GLU A 77 -26.67 18.73 -11.10
C GLU A 77 -26.26 18.73 -9.62
N GLY A 78 -27.22 18.49 -8.72
CA GLY A 78 -26.93 18.28 -7.31
C GLY A 78 -26.14 16.99 -7.10
N VAL A 79 -25.02 17.09 -6.39
CA VAL A 79 -24.16 15.94 -6.04
C VAL A 79 -24.25 15.68 -4.54
N THR A 80 -24.55 14.44 -4.16
CA THR A 80 -24.56 13.99 -2.77
C THR A 80 -23.47 12.95 -2.58
N VAL A 81 -22.65 13.11 -1.54
CA VAL A 81 -21.68 12.10 -1.11
C VAL A 81 -22.32 11.28 0.02
N PHE A 82 -22.46 9.99 -0.19
CA PHE A 82 -22.96 9.03 0.79
C PHE A 82 -21.86 8.03 1.11
N GLY A 83 -21.56 7.83 2.39
CA GLY A 83 -20.48 6.98 2.89
C GLY A 83 -20.93 6.10 4.05
#